data_AF-A0A6A6B4W1-F1
#
_entry.id   AF-A0A6A6B4W1-F1
#
_cell.length_a   1.000
_cell.length_b   1.000
_cell.length_c   1.000
_cell.angle_alpha   90.00
_cell.angle_beta   90.00
_cell.angle_gamma   90.00
#
_symmetry.space_group_name_H-M   'P 1'
#
loop_
_entity.id
_entity.type
_entity.pdbx_description
1 polymer ?
#
loop_
_entity_poly.entity_id
_entity_poly.type
_entity_poly.pdbx_seq_one_letter_code
_entity_poly.pdbx_strand_id
1 'polypeptide(L)'
;MEKLQQHSHSGGAYAALARISWRFLQFVMALTVIGLYGVDLQNASKAHIHADGKWVYAVVLGGISCLITIVYLIPQIPSLKLALFVDWVAFILWLALFGLFGKMYIGEKVEGDSGIQRMKNAVWVDLVNMVLWFISATYASLWTFYNRRGVDVSRSEV
;
A
#
# COMPACT_ATOMS: atom_id res chain seq x y z
N MET A 1 -35.50 -17.86 -20.50
CA MET A 1 -34.75 -17.29 -19.36
C MET A 1 -33.46 -18.08 -19.07
N GLU A 2 -32.74 -18.52 -20.11
CA GLU A 2 -31.53 -19.37 -19.94
C GLU A 2 -30.27 -18.74 -20.58
N LYS A 3 -30.44 -17.71 -21.41
CA LYS A 3 -29.33 -17.01 -22.08
C LYS A 3 -28.82 -15.76 -21.35
N LEU A 4 -29.35 -15.42 -20.18
CA LEU A 4 -28.90 -14.26 -19.39
C LEU A 4 -27.89 -14.64 -18.28
N GLN A 5 -27.68 -15.92 -18.00
CA GLN A 5 -26.79 -16.38 -16.94
C GLN A 5 -25.34 -16.61 -17.41
N GLN A 6 -25.10 -16.56 -18.72
CA GLN A 6 -23.81 -16.91 -19.33
C GLN A 6 -22.87 -15.70 -19.56
N HIS A 7 -23.34 -14.47 -19.32
CA HIS A 7 -22.57 -13.25 -19.62
C HIS A 7 -21.79 -12.62 -18.45
N SER A 8 -21.73 -13.26 -17.28
CA SER A 8 -21.09 -12.65 -16.09
C SER A 8 -20.17 -13.59 -15.28
N HIS A 9 -19.45 -14.51 -15.93
CA HIS A 9 -18.51 -15.40 -15.21
C HIS A 9 -17.02 -15.06 -15.40
N SER A 10 -16.63 -14.41 -16.50
CA SER A 10 -15.21 -14.13 -16.79
C SER A 10 -14.73 -12.79 -16.24
N GLY A 11 -15.49 -11.71 -16.42
CA GLY A 11 -15.11 -10.37 -15.96
C GLY A 11 -14.88 -10.26 -14.44
N GLY A 12 -15.68 -10.99 -13.65
CA GLY A 12 -15.53 -11.01 -12.20
C GLY A 12 -14.24 -11.70 -11.72
N ALA A 13 -13.83 -12.79 -12.40
CA ALA A 13 -12.61 -13.52 -12.07
C ALA A 13 -11.35 -12.70 -12.39
N TYR A 14 -11.30 -12.04 -13.56
CA TYR A 14 -10.18 -11.16 -13.92
C TYR A 14 -10.06 -9.98 -12.95
N ALA A 15 -11.17 -9.36 -12.57
CA ALA A 15 -11.17 -8.28 -11.58
C ALA A 15 -10.79 -8.75 -10.17
N ALA A 16 -11.14 -9.99 -9.80
CA ALA A 16 -10.69 -10.58 -8.54
C ALA A 16 -9.19 -10.86 -8.55
N LEU A 17 -8.67 -11.47 -9.62
CA LEU A 17 -7.23 -11.73 -9.79
C LEU A 17 -6.43 -10.42 -9.78
N ALA A 18 -6.86 -9.41 -10.52
CA ALA A 18 -6.19 -8.11 -10.53
C ALA A 18 -6.13 -7.47 -9.14
N ARG A 19 -7.23 -7.54 -8.37
CA ARG A 19 -7.26 -7.04 -6.98
C ARG A 19 -6.32 -7.82 -6.06
N ILE A 20 -6.32 -9.15 -6.15
CA ILE A 20 -5.45 -10.02 -5.35
C ILE A 20 -3.99 -9.72 -5.67
N SER A 21 -3.62 -9.69 -6.96
CA SER A 21 -2.27 -9.35 -7.41
C SER A 21 -1.85 -7.97 -6.91
N TRP A 22 -2.74 -6.98 -6.95
CA TRP A 22 -2.45 -5.63 -6.46
C TRP A 22 -2.16 -5.60 -4.95
N ARG A 23 -3.00 -6.26 -4.14
CA ARG A 23 -2.78 -6.36 -2.68
C ARG A 23 -1.54 -7.17 -2.35
N PHE A 24 -1.26 -8.21 -3.13
CA PHE A 24 -0.05 -9.02 -2.97
C PHE A 24 1.23 -8.19 -3.24
N LEU A 25 1.23 -7.33 -4.27
CA LEU A 25 2.36 -6.43 -4.51
C LEU A 25 2.57 -5.46 -3.33
N GLN A 26 1.50 -4.82 -2.83
CA GLN A 26 1.58 -3.95 -1.65
C GLN A 26 2.14 -4.70 -0.42
N PHE A 27 1.73 -5.95 -0.22
CA PHE A 27 2.23 -6.81 0.85
C PHE A 27 3.72 -7.10 0.73
N VAL A 28 4.19 -7.53 -0.45
CA VAL A 28 5.61 -7.83 -0.69
C VAL A 28 6.48 -6.58 -0.51
N MET A 29 6.01 -5.43 -0.99
CA MET A 29 6.72 -4.17 -0.83
C MET A 29 6.79 -3.74 0.64
N ALA A 30 5.69 -3.86 1.39
CA ALA A 30 5.68 -3.59 2.82
C ALA A 30 6.60 -4.54 3.62
N LEU A 31 6.61 -5.84 3.30
CA LEU A 31 7.55 -6.79 3.89
C LEU A 31 9.01 -6.45 3.57
N THR A 32 9.28 -6.01 2.35
CA THR A 32 10.62 -5.58 1.93
C THR A 32 11.10 -4.41 2.78
N VAL A 33 10.23 -3.43 3.03
CA VAL A 33 10.50 -2.26 3.89
C VAL A 33 10.78 -2.68 5.33
N ILE A 34 10.00 -3.61 5.88
CA ILE A 34 10.27 -4.19 7.22
C ILE A 34 11.66 -4.82 7.26
N GLY A 35 12.04 -5.58 6.24
CA GLY A 35 13.37 -6.20 6.16
C GLY A 35 14.50 -5.17 6.06
N LEU A 36 14.35 -4.17 5.18
CA LEU A 36 15.38 -3.16 4.95
C LEU A 36 15.66 -2.30 6.19
N TYR A 37 14.61 -1.83 6.85
CA TYR A 37 14.73 -0.94 8.01
C TYR A 37 14.79 -1.68 9.36
N GLY A 38 14.29 -2.91 9.42
CA GLY A 38 14.36 -3.76 10.61
C GLY A 38 15.79 -4.19 10.96
N VAL A 39 16.67 -4.31 9.97
CA VAL A 39 18.10 -4.56 10.19
C VAL A 39 18.73 -3.43 11.01
N ASP A 40 18.37 -2.16 10.74
CA ASP A 40 18.93 -1.02 11.45
C ASP A 40 18.42 -0.95 12.91
N LEU A 41 17.16 -1.32 13.15
CA LEU A 41 16.63 -1.50 14.52
C LEU A 41 17.34 -2.65 15.26
N GLN A 42 17.57 -3.77 14.59
CA GLN A 42 18.24 -4.91 15.19
C GLN A 42 19.70 -4.58 15.53
N ASN A 43 20.39 -3.83 14.68
CA ASN A 43 21.74 -3.37 14.94
C ASN A 43 21.78 -2.39 16.12
N ALA A 44 20.84 -1.45 16.19
CA ALA A 44 20.72 -0.54 17.34
C ALA A 44 20.48 -1.31 18.65
N SER A 45 19.60 -2.32 18.62
CA SER A 45 19.32 -3.17 19.77
C SER A 45 20.57 -3.96 20.22
N LYS A 46 21.32 -4.55 19.28
CA LYS A 46 22.57 -5.27 19.57
C LYS A 46 23.67 -4.35 20.13
N ALA A 47 23.72 -3.11 19.68
CA ALA A 47 24.66 -2.11 20.16
C ALA A 47 24.23 -1.45 21.48
N HIS A 48 23.10 -1.86 22.07
CA HIS A 48 22.52 -1.27 23.28
C HIS A 48 22.29 0.25 23.18
N ILE A 49 22.01 0.75 21.97
CA ILE A 49 21.67 2.16 21.72
C ILE A 49 20.16 2.30 21.48
N HIS A 50 19.66 3.52 21.66
CA HIS A 50 18.26 3.82 21.41
C HIS A 50 17.92 3.65 19.92
N ALA A 51 16.77 3.03 19.65
CA ALA A 51 16.22 2.92 18.31
C ALA A 51 15.85 4.31 17.77
N ASP A 52 16.37 4.66 16.60
CA ASP A 52 15.99 5.89 15.92
C ASP A 52 14.53 5.78 15.44
N GLY A 53 13.73 6.79 15.79
CA GLY A 53 12.29 6.82 15.52
C GLY A 53 11.92 6.69 14.04
N LYS A 54 12.82 7.09 13.12
CA LYS A 54 12.57 6.94 11.68
C LYS A 54 12.48 5.47 11.25
N TRP A 55 13.33 4.60 11.82
CA TRP A 55 13.32 3.17 11.51
C TRP A 55 12.12 2.48 12.16
N VAL A 56 11.78 2.88 13.39
CA VAL A 56 10.58 2.40 14.10
C VAL A 56 9.33 2.71 13.28
N TYR A 57 9.20 3.96 12.82
CA TYR A 57 8.09 4.38 11.98
C TYR A 57 7.96 3.53 10.71
N ALA A 58 9.08 3.27 10.02
CA ALA A 58 9.10 2.45 8.80
C ALA A 58 8.60 1.02 9.05
N VAL A 59 9.11 0.37 10.10
CA VAL A 59 8.76 -1.03 10.43
C VAL A 59 7.31 -1.15 10.90
N VAL A 60 6.84 -0.20 11.72
CA VAL A 60 5.44 -0.19 12.19
C VAL A 60 4.47 0.04 11.03
N LEU A 61 4.75 1.03 10.17
CA LEU A 61 3.93 1.30 8.99
C LEU A 61 3.92 0.11 8.02
N GLY A 62 5.08 -0.52 7.79
CA GLY A 62 5.19 -1.76 7.02
C GLY A 62 4.35 -2.89 7.62
N GLY A 63 4.44 -3.11 8.93
CA GLY A 63 3.68 -4.14 9.64
C GLY A 63 2.16 -3.94 9.54
N ILE A 64 1.69 -2.71 9.77
CA ILE A 64 0.27 -2.36 9.61
C ILE A 64 -0.18 -2.58 8.15
N SER A 65 0.64 -2.19 7.18
CA SER A 65 0.35 -2.39 5.76
C SER A 65 0.23 -3.87 5.38
N CYS A 66 1.09 -4.73 5.95
CA CYS A 66 0.99 -6.18 5.79
C CYS A 66 -0.33 -6.73 6.35
N LEU A 67 -0.74 -6.27 7.53
CA LEU A 67 -2.02 -6.69 8.13
C LEU A 67 -3.22 -6.23 7.28
N ILE A 68 -3.22 -4.97 6.83
CA ILE A 68 -4.29 -4.43 5.97
C ILE A 68 -4.40 -5.24 4.67
N THR A 69 -3.28 -5.51 4.01
CA THR A 69 -3.27 -6.25 2.73
C THR A 69 -3.76 -7.68 2.91
N ILE A 70 -3.38 -8.38 3.98
CA ILE A 70 -3.91 -9.71 4.32
C ILE A 70 -5.42 -9.67 4.57
N VAL A 71 -5.90 -8.71 5.36
CA VAL A 71 -7.34 -8.55 5.63
C VAL A 71 -8.11 -8.31 4.33
N TYR A 72 -7.55 -7.56 3.39
CA TYR A 72 -8.18 -7.25 2.10
C TYR A 72 -8.13 -8.40 1.09
N LEU A 73 -7.32 -9.44 1.33
CA LEU A 73 -7.38 -10.69 0.57
C LEU A 73 -8.59 -11.55 0.94
N ILE A 74 -9.22 -11.31 2.11
CA ILE A 74 -10.36 -12.09 2.57
C ILE A 74 -11.64 -11.55 1.89
N PRO A 75 -12.31 -12.32 1.02
CA PRO A 75 -13.43 -11.82 0.22
C PRO A 75 -14.67 -11.42 1.02
N GLN A 76 -14.76 -11.84 2.29
CA GLN A 76 -15.91 -11.61 3.16
C GLN A 76 -15.84 -10.30 3.97
N ILE A 77 -14.69 -9.62 4.01
CA ILE A 77 -14.39 -8.62 5.05
C ILE A 77 -14.50 -7.14 4.60
N PRO A 78 -14.05 -6.69 3.41
CA PRO A 78 -14.03 -5.25 3.15
C PRO A 78 -15.25 -4.75 2.36
N SER A 79 -16.01 -3.84 2.98
CA SER A 79 -16.85 -2.90 2.21
C SER A 79 -15.94 -1.93 1.44
N LEU A 80 -16.25 -1.64 0.16
CA LEU A 80 -15.43 -0.74 -0.66
C LEU A 80 -15.27 0.67 -0.07
N LYS A 81 -16.20 1.09 0.81
CA LYS A 81 -16.11 2.37 1.53
C LYS A 81 -15.01 2.39 2.59
N LEU A 82 -14.80 1.27 3.29
CA LEU A 82 -13.71 1.13 4.26
C LEU A 82 -12.36 1.14 3.53
N ALA A 83 -12.27 0.46 2.38
CA ALA A 83 -11.09 0.44 1.53
C ALA A 83 -10.66 1.83 1.09
N LEU A 84 -11.61 2.70 0.72
CA LEU A 84 -11.32 4.09 0.35
C LEU A 84 -10.57 4.84 1.47
N PHE A 85 -11.12 4.83 2.69
CA PHE A 85 -10.51 5.59 3.79
C PHE A 85 -9.13 5.04 4.16
N VAL A 86 -9.02 3.73 4.28
CA VAL A 86 -7.77 3.06 4.66
C VAL A 86 -6.70 3.26 3.59
N ASP A 87 -7.03 3.14 2.30
CA ASP A 87 -6.06 3.31 1.22
C ASP A 87 -5.50 4.75 1.18
N TRP A 88 -6.34 5.77 1.43
CA TRP A 88 -5.88 7.16 1.53
C TRP A 88 -5.00 7.42 2.75
N VAL A 89 -5.37 6.88 3.92
CA VAL A 89 -4.53 7.00 5.14
C VAL A 89 -3.19 6.32 4.92
N ALA A 90 -3.19 5.10 4.39
CA ALA A 90 -1.97 4.38 4.06
C ALA A 90 -1.10 5.18 3.08
N PHE A 91 -1.69 5.70 1.99
CA PHE A 91 -0.97 6.55 1.04
C PHE A 91 -0.27 7.74 1.71
N ILE A 92 -0.96 8.49 2.57
CA ILE A 92 -0.38 9.65 3.24
C ILE A 92 0.77 9.25 4.17
N LEU A 93 0.64 8.13 4.89
CA LEU A 93 1.72 7.63 5.74
C LEU A 93 2.92 7.18 4.91
N TRP A 94 2.71 6.48 3.80
CA TRP A 94 3.78 6.09 2.88
C TRP A 94 4.44 7.30 2.20
N LEU A 95 3.66 8.35 1.90
CA LEU A 95 4.18 9.62 1.38
C LEU A 95 5.08 10.32 2.41
N ALA A 96 4.68 10.34 3.68
CA ALA A 96 5.50 10.90 4.75
C ALA A 96 6.80 10.09 4.94
N LEU A 97 6.73 8.76 4.91
CA LEU A 97 7.89 7.86 4.97
C LEU A 97 8.86 8.14 3.82
N PHE A 98 8.35 8.14 2.59
CA PHE A 98 9.13 8.44 1.39
C PHE A 98 9.74 9.84 1.46
N GLY A 99 8.99 10.85 1.91
CA GLY A 99 9.50 12.21 2.07
C GLY A 99 10.65 12.31 3.08
N LEU A 100 10.53 11.61 4.21
CA LEU A 100 11.56 11.55 5.25
C LEU A 100 12.86 10.94 4.73
N PHE A 101 12.79 9.75 4.12
CA PHE A 101 13.96 9.04 3.63
C PHE A 101 14.49 9.59 2.30
N GLY A 102 13.61 10.10 1.44
CA GLY A 102 13.96 10.74 0.19
C GLY A 102 14.82 11.98 0.41
N LYS A 103 14.45 12.84 1.37
CA LYS A 103 15.26 14.01 1.74
C LYS A 103 16.64 13.62 2.29
N MET A 104 16.71 12.52 3.04
CA MET A 104 17.94 12.07 3.70
C MET A 104 18.92 11.39 2.73
N TYR A 105 18.42 10.61 1.77
CA TYR A 105 19.26 9.70 0.99
C TYR A 105 19.34 10.00 -0.50
N ILE A 106 18.39 10.71 -1.14
CA ILE A 106 18.44 10.93 -2.59
C ILE A 106 19.63 11.82 -2.98
N GLY A 107 19.89 12.88 -2.21
CA GLY A 107 20.97 13.84 -2.48
C GLY A 107 22.34 13.45 -1.91
N GLU A 108 22.41 12.44 -1.06
CA GLU A 108 23.63 12.10 -0.32
C GLU A 108 24.66 11.41 -1.22
N LYS A 109 25.96 11.73 -1.09
CA LYS A 109 27.00 11.07 -1.90
C LYS A 109 27.33 9.70 -1.30
N VAL A 110 27.40 8.68 -2.16
CA VAL A 110 27.77 7.33 -1.71
C VAL A 110 29.29 7.26 -1.63
N GLU A 111 29.87 7.68 -0.51
CA GLU A 111 31.33 7.67 -0.28
C GLU A 111 31.84 6.26 0.09
N GLY A 112 31.45 5.25 -0.69
CA GLY A 112 31.86 3.85 -0.47
C GLY A 112 31.10 3.13 0.67
N ASP A 113 30.12 3.77 1.30
CA ASP A 113 29.28 3.15 2.33
C ASP A 113 28.12 2.35 1.71
N SER A 114 28.22 1.02 1.79
CA SER A 114 27.17 0.08 1.34
C SER A 114 25.81 0.29 2.02
N GLY A 115 25.79 0.83 3.25
CA GLY A 115 24.57 1.13 3.99
C GLY A 115 23.79 2.29 3.35
N ILE A 116 24.50 3.33 2.88
CA ILE A 116 23.89 4.44 2.16
C ILE A 116 23.31 3.97 0.82
N GLN A 117 24.02 3.10 0.10
CA GLN A 117 23.52 2.55 -1.16
C GLN A 117 22.25 1.70 -0.95
N ARG A 118 22.22 0.88 0.11
CA ARG A 118 21.01 0.13 0.52
C ARG A 118 19.84 1.06 0.81
N MET A 119 20.09 2.15 1.55
CA MET A 119 19.05 3.12 1.89
C MET A 119 18.53 3.90 0.68
N LYS A 120 19.38 4.22 -0.29
CA LYS A 120 18.94 4.77 -1.58
C LYS A 120 18.00 3.83 -2.32
N ASN A 121 18.29 2.53 -2.32
CA ASN A 121 17.39 1.53 -2.91
C ASN A 121 16.09 1.40 -2.12
N ALA A 122 16.14 1.48 -0.79
CA ALA A 122 14.97 1.45 0.08
C ALA A 122 14.00 2.61 -0.20
N VAL A 123 14.51 3.81 -0.46
CA VAL A 123 13.70 4.97 -0.85
C VAL A 123 12.87 4.70 -2.11
N TRP A 124 13.42 3.99 -3.09
CA TRP A 124 12.67 3.61 -4.28
C TRP A 124 11.59 2.57 -3.99
N VAL A 125 11.84 1.63 -3.06
CA VAL A 125 10.84 0.67 -2.58
C VAL A 125 9.69 1.42 -1.90
N ASP A 126 9.99 2.41 -1.06
CA ASP A 126 8.98 3.25 -0.40
C ASP A 126 8.15 4.02 -1.43
N LEU A 127 8.79 4.59 -2.46
CA LEU A 127 8.11 5.32 -3.53
C LEU A 127 7.13 4.42 -4.29
N VAL A 128 7.59 3.23 -4.70
CA VAL A 128 6.75 2.30 -5.46
C VAL A 128 5.56 1.87 -4.60
N ASN A 129 5.78 1.55 -3.32
CA ASN A 129 4.69 1.16 -2.44
C ASN A 129 3.68 2.31 -2.23
N MET A 130 4.18 3.53 -2.01
CA MET A 130 3.35 4.74 -1.94
C MET A 130 2.47 4.91 -3.17
N VAL A 131 3.04 4.75 -4.37
CA VAL A 131 2.28 4.83 -5.63
C VAL A 131 1.22 3.72 -5.73
N LEU A 132 1.54 2.50 -5.28
CA LEU A 132 0.56 1.41 -5.26
C LEU A 132 -0.65 1.76 -4.39
N TRP A 133 -0.44 2.34 -3.20
CA TRP A 133 -1.52 2.82 -2.33
C TRP A 133 -2.30 3.97 -2.95
N PHE A 134 -1.63 4.91 -3.62
CA PHE A 134 -2.29 6.02 -4.32
C PHE A 134 -3.23 5.53 -5.43
N ILE A 135 -2.79 4.59 -6.25
CA ILE A 135 -3.62 4.02 -7.31
C ILE A 135 -4.81 3.25 -6.72
N SER A 136 -4.63 2.51 -5.62
CA SER A 136 -5.75 1.87 -4.92
C SER A 136 -6.75 2.89 -4.39
N ALA A 137 -6.28 3.96 -3.75
CA ALA A 137 -7.10 5.00 -3.17
C ALA A 137 -7.91 5.74 -4.24
N THR A 138 -7.27 6.11 -5.35
CA THR A 138 -7.93 6.76 -6.50
C THR A 138 -8.96 5.84 -7.15
N TYR A 139 -8.64 4.56 -7.35
CA TYR A 139 -9.61 3.57 -7.87
C TYR A 139 -10.83 3.42 -6.95
N ALA A 140 -10.62 3.30 -5.64
CA ALA A 140 -11.70 3.20 -4.66
C ALA A 140 -12.57 4.47 -4.62
N SER A 141 -11.95 5.64 -4.74
CA SER A 141 -12.65 6.92 -4.88
C SER A 141 -13.52 6.95 -6.14
N LEU A 142 -12.94 6.69 -7.31
CA LEU A 142 -13.67 6.70 -8.58
C LEU A 142 -14.86 5.74 -8.54
N TRP A 143 -14.65 4.50 -8.12
CA TRP A 143 -15.72 3.51 -8.00
C TRP A 143 -16.86 4.00 -7.10
N THR A 144 -16.53 4.56 -5.93
CA THR A 144 -17.53 5.05 -4.97
C THR A 144 -18.34 6.21 -5.55
N PHE A 145 -17.70 7.13 -6.29
CA PHE A 145 -18.39 8.24 -6.94
C PHE A 145 -19.26 7.80 -8.11
N TYR A 146 -18.79 6.88 -8.96
CA TYR A 146 -19.58 6.34 -10.07
C TYR A 146 -20.82 5.59 -9.57
N ASN A 147 -20.68 4.75 -8.54
CA ASN A 147 -21.81 3.99 -8.00
C ASN A 147 -22.83 4.87 -7.28
N ARG A 148 -22.41 6.01 -6.72
CA ARG A 148 -23.35 7.00 -6.14
C ARG A 148 -24.18 7.69 -7.22
N ARG A 149 -23.56 8.08 -8.34
CA ARG A 149 -24.26 8.74 -9.46
C ARG A 149 -25.32 7.84 -10.11
N GLY A 150 -25.07 6.54 -10.22
CA GLY A 150 -26.05 5.60 -10.76
C GLY A 150 -27.31 5.44 -9.90
N VAL A 151 -27.18 5.57 -8.58
CA VAL A 151 -28.33 5.52 -7.64
C VAL A 151 -29.17 6.79 -7.73
N ASP A 152 -28.55 7.96 -7.88
CA ASP A 152 -29.27 9.23 -7.96
C ASP A 152 -30.10 9.35 -9.25
N VAL A 153 -29.59 8.88 -10.39
CA VAL A 153 -30.32 8.91 -11.67
C VAL A 153 -31.54 7.98 -11.64
N SER A 154 -31.40 6.76 -11.11
CA SER A 154 -32.53 5.82 -10.98
C SER A 154 -33.63 6.34 -10.06
N ARG A 155 -33.31 7.20 -9.09
CA ARG A 155 -34.30 7.76 -8.15
C ARG A 155 -35.02 8.99 -8.71
N SER A 156 -34.49 9.63 -9.76
CA SER A 156 -35.16 10.71 -10.48
C SER A 156 -36.14 10.23 -11.56
N GLU A 157 -36.09 8.95 -11.93
CA GLU A 157 -36.97 8.33 -12.94
C GLU A 157 -38.17 7.58 -12.33
N VAL A 158 -38.33 7.62 -11.00
CA VAL A 158 -39.45 7.03 -10.23
C VAL A 158 -40.20 8.14 -9.50
#